data_AF-A0A7C2NI56-F1
#
_entry.id   AF-A0A7C2NI56-F1
#
_cell.length_a   1.000
_cell.length_b   1.000
_cell.length_c   1.000
_cell.angle_alpha   90.00
_cell.angle_beta   90.00
_cell.angle_gamma   90.00
#
_symmetry.space_group_name_H-M   'P 1'
#
loop_
_entity.id
_entity.type
_entity.pdbx_description
1 polymer ?
#
loop_
_entity_poly.entity_id
_entity_poly.type
_entity_poly.pdbx_seq_one_letter_code
_entity_poly.pdbx_strand_id
1 'polypeptide(L)'
;QLISTLEFGLLKNENPWQGSYFIQWLTDKVEEAVLAEFDRLAERGGVLGAMETGYQRAKIQEESLHYERLKHSGELPIVGVNFFENPRRSENELEAPQLTRASKEEKDARLSHLRDFQARHAFSELWAQHQNGPVPNPELDALPPWQRPSAYALARLQHAARTGKNLFAELLETVCSCSLGQITHALFEVGGQYRRNM
;
A
#
# COMPACT_ATOMS: atom_id res chain seq x y z
N GLN A 1 4.91 -23.97 -8.51
CA GLN A 1 5.78 -23.89 -7.33
C GLN A 1 6.09 -25.28 -6.77
N LEU A 2 5.09 -26.09 -6.36
CA LEU A 2 5.32 -27.44 -5.82
C LEU A 2 6.18 -28.35 -6.73
N ILE A 3 5.83 -28.47 -8.01
CA ILE A 3 6.61 -29.26 -9.00
C ILE A 3 8.05 -28.76 -9.08
N SER A 4 8.25 -27.44 -9.21
CA SER A 4 9.59 -26.84 -9.27
C SER A 4 10.43 -27.19 -8.04
N THR A 5 9.87 -27.12 -6.83
CA THR A 5 10.63 -27.38 -5.60
C THR A 5 10.87 -28.87 -5.35
N LEU A 6 9.86 -29.70 -5.61
CA LEU A 6 9.91 -31.13 -5.27
C LEU A 6 10.61 -31.95 -6.34
N GLU A 7 10.35 -31.68 -7.62
CA GLU A 7 10.72 -32.55 -8.74
C GLU A 7 11.84 -31.97 -9.62
N PHE A 8 11.92 -30.65 -9.77
CA PHE A 8 12.90 -30.06 -10.68
C PHE A 8 14.31 -30.04 -10.09
N GLY A 9 15.16 -30.95 -10.58
CA GLY A 9 16.48 -31.24 -10.02
C GLY A 9 17.45 -30.06 -9.95
N LEU A 10 17.37 -29.11 -10.89
CA LEU A 10 18.24 -27.92 -10.89
C LEU A 10 18.09 -27.09 -9.60
N LEU A 11 16.86 -27.03 -9.05
CA LEU A 11 16.54 -26.29 -7.83
C LEU A 11 16.90 -27.06 -6.55
N LYS A 12 17.51 -28.25 -6.64
CA LYS A 12 18.18 -28.90 -5.50
C LYS A 12 19.51 -28.21 -5.16
N ASN A 13 20.10 -27.50 -6.13
CA ASN A 13 21.21 -26.58 -5.91
C ASN A 13 20.62 -25.17 -5.66
N GLU A 14 21.12 -24.46 -4.65
CA GLU A 14 20.64 -23.13 -4.26
C GLU A 14 21.24 -21.99 -5.10
N ASN A 15 22.40 -22.19 -5.72
CA ASN A 15 23.12 -21.21 -6.52
C ASN A 15 23.49 -21.71 -7.94
N PRO A 16 22.55 -22.29 -8.71
CA PRO A 16 22.86 -23.01 -9.96
C PRO A 16 23.42 -22.12 -11.07
N TRP A 17 23.27 -20.80 -10.95
CA TRP A 17 23.68 -19.83 -11.98
C TRP A 17 25.06 -19.23 -11.73
N GLN A 18 25.65 -19.43 -10.54
CA GLN A 18 26.98 -18.89 -10.23
C GLN A 18 28.04 -19.53 -11.14
N GLY A 19 28.92 -18.69 -11.69
CA GLY A 19 29.94 -19.11 -12.66
C GLY A 19 29.50 -19.12 -14.12
N SER A 20 28.22 -18.88 -14.42
CA SER A 20 27.78 -18.66 -15.81
C SER A 20 28.31 -17.32 -16.34
N TYR A 21 29.09 -17.36 -17.42
CA TYR A 21 29.64 -16.15 -18.06
C TYR A 21 28.54 -15.17 -18.51
N PHE A 22 27.44 -15.69 -19.06
CA PHE A 22 26.33 -14.85 -19.52
C PHE A 22 25.61 -14.19 -18.34
N ILE A 23 25.35 -14.94 -17.26
CA ILE A 23 24.68 -14.39 -16.09
C ILE A 23 25.56 -13.35 -15.42
N GLN A 24 26.86 -13.61 -15.26
CA GLN A 24 27.80 -12.62 -14.71
C GLN A 24 27.81 -11.34 -15.56
N TRP A 25 27.94 -11.47 -16.89
CA TRP A 25 27.90 -10.32 -17.78
C TRP A 25 26.59 -9.54 -17.67
N LEU A 26 25.45 -10.24 -17.60
CA LEU A 26 24.14 -9.61 -17.45
C LEU A 26 24.01 -8.92 -16.09
N THR A 27 24.53 -9.54 -15.02
CA THR A 27 24.61 -8.95 -13.68
C THR A 27 25.38 -7.64 -13.71
N ASP A 28 26.58 -7.63 -14.29
CA ASP A 28 27.41 -6.42 -14.38
C ASP A 28 26.71 -5.32 -15.21
N LYS A 29 26.06 -5.69 -16.32
CA LYS A 29 25.36 -4.73 -17.18
C LYS A 29 24.12 -4.12 -16.52
N VAL A 30 23.36 -4.93 -15.78
CA VAL A 30 22.19 -4.44 -15.04
C VAL A 30 22.63 -3.58 -13.86
N GLU A 31 23.67 -3.98 -13.13
CA GLU A 31 24.24 -3.17 -12.04
C GLU A 31 24.67 -1.79 -12.53
N GLU A 32 25.46 -1.73 -13.60
CA GLU A 32 25.90 -0.48 -14.22
C GLU A 32 24.71 0.41 -14.62
N ALA A 33 23.68 -0.17 -15.24
CA ALA A 33 22.49 0.56 -15.65
C ALA A 33 21.68 1.10 -14.47
N VAL A 34 21.59 0.36 -13.36
CA VAL A 34 20.91 0.77 -12.12
C VAL A 34 21.69 1.87 -11.42
N LEU A 35 23.02 1.76 -11.31
CA LEU A 35 23.85 2.80 -10.72
C LEU A 35 23.75 4.12 -11.51
N ALA A 36 23.76 4.05 -12.84
CA ALA A 36 23.52 5.23 -13.66
C ALA A 36 22.12 5.84 -13.45
N GLU A 37 21.10 5.05 -13.09
CA GLU A 37 19.78 5.57 -12.72
C GLU A 37 19.81 6.26 -11.35
N PHE A 38 20.59 5.74 -10.39
CA PHE A 38 20.78 6.41 -9.10
C PHE A 38 21.43 7.77 -9.26
N ASP A 39 22.44 7.90 -10.13
CA ASP A 39 23.05 9.20 -10.43
C ASP A 39 22.03 10.18 -11.02
N ARG A 40 21.19 9.73 -11.96
CA ARG A 40 20.10 10.55 -12.52
C ARG A 40 19.10 11.00 -11.45
N LEU A 41 18.78 10.15 -10.47
CA LEU A 41 17.92 10.53 -9.35
C LEU A 41 18.64 11.51 -8.40
N ALA A 42 19.92 11.28 -8.11
CA ALA A 42 20.71 12.13 -7.23
C ALA A 42 20.82 13.58 -7.77
N GLU A 43 21.05 13.74 -9.07
CA GLU A 43 21.06 15.05 -9.76
C GLU A 43 19.73 15.81 -9.63
N ARG A 44 18.62 15.10 -9.39
CA ARG A 44 17.26 15.67 -9.26
C ARG A 44 16.86 15.91 -7.80
N GLY A 45 17.82 15.93 -6.87
CA GLY A 45 17.54 16.08 -5.44
C GLY A 45 17.08 14.77 -4.79
N GLY A 46 17.56 13.63 -5.32
CA GLY A 46 17.20 12.30 -4.85
C GLY A 46 15.77 11.90 -5.23
N VAL A 47 15.26 10.86 -4.57
CA VAL A 47 13.95 10.28 -4.89
C VAL A 47 12.82 11.29 -4.70
N LEU A 48 12.85 12.09 -3.64
CA LEU A 48 11.80 13.06 -3.33
C LEU A 48 11.77 14.20 -4.37
N GLY A 49 12.91 14.78 -4.73
CA GLY A 49 12.95 15.81 -5.77
C GLY A 49 12.59 15.28 -7.17
N ALA A 50 12.97 14.04 -7.47
CA ALA A 50 12.52 13.35 -8.68
C ALA A 50 10.98 13.12 -8.69
N MET A 51 10.38 12.82 -7.53
CA MET A 51 8.93 12.68 -7.40
C MET A 51 8.19 14.02 -7.57
N GLU A 52 8.76 15.13 -7.09
CA GLU A 52 8.18 16.47 -7.29
C GLU A 52 8.13 16.87 -8.77
N THR A 53 9.15 16.49 -9.54
CA THR A 53 9.22 16.72 -10.99
C THR A 53 8.50 15.66 -11.81
N GLY A 54 7.96 14.61 -11.18
CA GLY A 54 7.23 13.53 -11.84
C GLY A 54 8.12 12.59 -12.67
N TYR A 55 9.43 12.58 -12.44
CA TYR A 55 10.41 11.85 -13.25
C TYR A 55 10.10 10.35 -13.35
N GLN A 56 9.93 9.67 -12.21
CA GLN A 56 9.67 8.22 -12.21
C GLN A 56 8.36 7.89 -12.93
N ARG A 57 7.33 8.71 -12.72
CA ARG A 57 6.02 8.52 -13.35
C ARG A 57 6.10 8.68 -14.86
N ALA A 58 6.73 9.74 -15.34
CA ALA A 58 6.90 9.99 -16.77
C ALA A 58 7.67 8.85 -17.44
N LYS A 59 8.77 8.39 -16.83
CA LYS A 59 9.58 7.30 -17.35
C LYS A 59 8.82 5.97 -17.43
N ILE A 60 8.05 5.61 -16.39
CA ILE A 60 7.21 4.42 -16.40
C ILE A 60 6.15 4.52 -17.51
N GLN A 61 5.54 5.69 -17.71
CA GLN A 61 4.54 5.90 -18.76
C GLN A 61 5.15 5.80 -20.16
N GLU A 62 6.34 6.36 -20.37
CA GLU A 62 7.06 6.29 -21.64
C GLU A 62 7.40 4.85 -22.02
N GLU A 63 7.97 4.08 -21.08
CA GLU A 63 8.30 2.66 -21.29
C GLU A 63 7.05 1.81 -21.50
N SER A 64 5.97 2.10 -20.78
CA SER A 64 4.67 1.45 -20.98
C SER A 64 4.12 1.70 -22.40
N LEU A 65 4.19 2.95 -22.86
CA LEU A 65 3.77 3.30 -24.23
C LEU A 65 4.69 2.67 -25.28
N HIS A 66 5.99 2.56 -25.02
CA HIS A 66 6.92 1.86 -25.89
C HIS A 66 6.57 0.37 -26.01
N TYR A 67 6.38 -0.31 -24.88
CA TYR A 67 5.95 -1.71 -24.84
C TYR A 67 4.63 -1.94 -25.59
N GLU A 68 3.60 -1.11 -25.35
CA GLU A 68 2.31 -1.24 -26.03
C GLU A 68 2.44 -0.99 -27.54
N ARG A 69 3.31 -0.06 -27.98
CA ARG A 69 3.62 0.12 -29.40
C ARG A 69 4.25 -1.12 -30.02
N LEU A 70 5.23 -1.73 -29.36
CA LEU A 70 5.87 -2.96 -29.85
C LEU A 70 4.89 -4.15 -29.90
N LYS A 71 4.01 -4.25 -28.90
CA LYS A 71 2.94 -5.25 -28.86
C LYS A 71 1.93 -5.05 -29.98
N HIS A 72 1.45 -3.83 -30.22
CA HIS A 72 0.46 -3.58 -31.27
C HIS A 72 1.05 -3.66 -32.68
N SER A 73 2.30 -3.27 -32.88
CA SER A 73 3.01 -3.41 -34.17
C SER A 73 3.39 -4.86 -34.50
N GLY A 74 3.48 -5.73 -33.48
CA GLY A 74 3.92 -7.12 -33.65
C GLY A 74 5.44 -7.30 -33.59
N GLU A 75 6.21 -6.23 -33.42
CA GLU A 75 7.67 -6.29 -33.23
C GLU A 75 8.04 -7.06 -31.97
N LEU A 76 7.20 -6.98 -30.93
CA LEU A 76 7.28 -7.84 -29.75
C LEU A 76 6.27 -9.00 -29.88
N PRO A 77 6.72 -10.23 -30.20
CA PRO A 77 5.82 -11.37 -30.37
C PRO A 77 5.28 -11.86 -29.01
N ILE A 78 3.96 -11.86 -28.88
CA ILE A 78 3.22 -12.37 -27.72
C ILE A 78 2.29 -13.49 -28.19
N VAL A 79 2.67 -14.72 -27.84
CA VAL A 79 1.97 -15.94 -28.24
C VAL A 79 0.52 -15.94 -27.73
N GLY A 80 -0.43 -16.14 -28.64
CA GLY A 80 -1.86 -16.16 -28.35
C GLY A 80 -2.54 -14.78 -28.25
N VAL A 81 -1.79 -13.69 -28.53
CA VAL A 81 -2.30 -12.32 -28.55
C VAL A 81 -2.11 -11.67 -29.91
N ASN A 82 -0.87 -11.45 -30.35
CA ASN A 82 -0.54 -10.85 -31.65
C ASN A 82 0.27 -11.80 -32.56
N PHE A 83 0.67 -12.95 -32.02
CA PHE A 83 1.49 -13.95 -32.68
C PHE A 83 0.92 -15.34 -32.37
N PHE A 84 0.75 -16.20 -33.38
CA PHE A 84 0.08 -17.50 -33.25
C PHE A 84 -1.28 -17.44 -32.55
N GLU A 85 -2.19 -16.62 -33.09
CA GLU A 85 -3.57 -16.54 -32.61
C GLU A 85 -4.36 -17.82 -32.93
N ASN A 86 -5.26 -18.20 -32.03
CA ASN A 86 -6.11 -19.39 -32.23
C ASN A 86 -7.29 -19.06 -33.17
N PRO A 87 -7.38 -19.66 -34.38
CA PRO A 87 -8.43 -19.35 -35.36
C PRO A 87 -9.83 -19.81 -34.93
N ARG A 88 -9.91 -20.71 -33.93
CA ARG A 88 -11.16 -21.27 -33.41
C ARG A 88 -11.64 -20.60 -32.13
N ARG A 89 -10.91 -19.60 -31.62
CA ARG A 89 -11.28 -18.89 -30.39
C ARG A 89 -12.61 -18.17 -30.63
N SER A 90 -13.70 -18.70 -30.08
CA SER A 90 -14.95 -17.93 -30.01
C SER A 90 -14.80 -16.84 -28.94
N GLU A 91 -15.41 -15.67 -29.14
CA GLU A 91 -15.35 -14.54 -28.20
C GLU A 91 -15.86 -14.90 -26.78
N ASN A 92 -16.53 -16.05 -26.62
CA ASN A 92 -17.25 -16.46 -25.40
C ASN A 92 -16.67 -17.73 -24.72
N GLU A 93 -15.51 -18.23 -25.13
CA GLU A 93 -15.05 -19.57 -24.70
C GLU A 93 -14.30 -19.62 -23.36
N LEU A 94 -14.03 -18.48 -22.73
CA LEU A 94 -13.55 -18.46 -21.36
C LEU A 94 -14.78 -18.38 -20.45
N GLU A 95 -15.11 -19.49 -19.77
CA GLU A 95 -15.98 -19.43 -18.59
C GLU A 95 -15.41 -18.35 -17.68
N ALA A 96 -16.11 -17.23 -17.58
CA ALA A 96 -15.68 -16.15 -16.71
C ALA A 96 -15.52 -16.75 -15.31
N PRO A 97 -14.33 -16.62 -14.69
CA PRO A 97 -14.12 -17.17 -13.36
C PRO A 97 -15.21 -16.63 -12.44
N GLN A 98 -15.80 -17.50 -11.63
CA GLN A 98 -16.85 -17.10 -10.70
C GLN A 98 -16.33 -15.94 -9.85
N LEU A 99 -16.96 -14.77 -10.00
CA LEU A 99 -16.56 -13.59 -9.26
C LEU A 99 -17.06 -13.72 -7.83
N THR A 100 -16.16 -13.98 -6.89
CA THR A 100 -16.49 -13.87 -5.47
C THR A 100 -16.69 -12.39 -5.14
N ARG A 101 -17.93 -12.01 -4.86
CA ARG A 101 -18.31 -10.66 -4.41
C ARG A 101 -18.91 -10.76 -3.01
N ALA A 102 -18.62 -9.77 -2.17
CA ALA A 102 -19.21 -9.70 -0.84
C ALA A 102 -20.75 -9.60 -0.94
N SER A 103 -21.44 -10.41 -0.13
CA SER A 103 -22.90 -10.42 -0.09
C SER A 103 -23.46 -9.14 0.56
N LYS A 104 -24.77 -8.93 0.48
CA LYS A 104 -25.41 -7.79 1.16
C LYS A 104 -25.36 -7.99 2.68
N GLU A 105 -25.59 -9.21 3.12
CA GLU A 105 -25.61 -9.60 4.53
C GLU A 105 -24.24 -9.36 5.19
N GLU A 106 -23.14 -9.69 4.50
CA GLU A 106 -21.78 -9.41 4.98
C GLU A 106 -21.51 -7.91 5.14
N LYS A 107 -22.00 -7.08 4.20
CA LYS A 107 -21.88 -5.62 4.27
C LYS A 107 -22.69 -5.05 5.43
N ASP A 108 -23.94 -5.49 5.57
CA ASP A 108 -24.84 -5.04 6.64
C ASP A 108 -24.29 -5.43 8.02
N ALA A 109 -23.76 -6.65 8.17
CA ALA A 109 -23.09 -7.10 9.38
C ALA A 109 -21.85 -6.23 9.70
N ARG A 110 -21.04 -5.87 8.69
CA ARG A 110 -19.89 -4.99 8.90
C ARG A 110 -20.29 -3.59 9.35
N LEU A 111 -21.38 -3.04 8.82
CA LEU A 111 -21.91 -1.74 9.22
C LEU A 111 -22.46 -1.77 10.66
N SER A 112 -23.15 -2.85 11.04
CA SER A 112 -23.62 -3.04 12.42
C SER A 112 -22.45 -3.06 13.41
N HIS A 113 -21.46 -3.93 13.16
CA HIS A 113 -20.29 -4.03 14.03
C HIS A 113 -19.52 -2.71 14.15
N LEU A 114 -19.44 -1.92 13.08
CA LEU A 114 -18.81 -0.60 13.11
C LEU A 114 -19.58 0.37 14.02
N ARG A 115 -20.91 0.43 13.89
CA ARG A 115 -21.75 1.30 14.72
C ARG A 115 -21.69 0.89 16.19
N ASP A 116 -21.74 -0.41 16.47
CA ASP A 116 -21.66 -0.94 17.84
C ASP A 116 -20.29 -0.65 18.48
N PHE A 117 -19.21 -0.78 17.71
CA PHE A 117 -17.88 -0.40 18.16
C PHE A 117 -17.80 1.11 18.45
N GLN A 118 -18.29 1.96 17.55
CA GLN A 118 -18.28 3.41 17.75
C GLN A 118 -19.12 3.83 18.97
N ALA A 119 -20.31 3.26 19.15
CA ALA A 119 -21.18 3.55 20.28
C ALA A 119 -20.54 3.20 21.62
N ARG A 120 -19.88 2.04 21.72
CA ARG A 120 -19.19 1.58 22.94
C ARG A 120 -18.06 2.52 23.41
N HIS A 121 -17.44 3.24 22.48
CA HIS A 121 -16.30 4.12 22.76
C HIS A 121 -16.62 5.62 22.54
N ALA A 122 -17.88 5.99 22.29
CA ALA A 122 -18.26 7.37 21.95
C ALA A 122 -18.20 8.34 23.15
N PHE A 123 -18.61 7.88 24.33
CA PHE A 123 -18.84 8.75 25.49
C PHE A 123 -18.23 8.16 26.77
N SER A 124 -17.58 9.00 27.57
CA SER A 124 -17.47 8.76 29.02
C SER A 124 -17.83 10.04 29.76
N GLU A 125 -18.43 9.89 30.94
CA GLU A 125 -18.75 11.01 31.85
C GLU A 125 -17.50 11.82 32.22
N LEU A 126 -16.35 11.15 32.37
CA LEU A 126 -15.04 11.77 32.62
C LEU A 126 -14.61 12.71 31.47
N TRP A 127 -14.85 12.33 30.21
CA TRP A 127 -14.50 13.19 29.08
C TRP A 127 -15.42 14.42 28.96
N ALA A 128 -16.70 14.29 29.32
CA ALA A 128 -17.62 15.43 29.32
C ALA A 128 -17.18 16.53 30.30
N GLN A 129 -16.55 16.15 31.42
CA GLN A 129 -16.01 17.09 32.41
C GLN A 129 -14.71 17.77 31.95
N HIS A 130 -13.98 17.15 31.02
CA HIS A 130 -12.68 17.60 30.53
C HIS A 130 -12.64 17.94 29.03
N GLN A 131 -13.80 18.21 28.40
CA GLN A 131 -13.88 18.42 26.95
C GLN A 131 -13.05 19.61 26.45
N ASN A 132 -12.75 20.59 27.31
CA ASN A 132 -11.85 21.72 27.05
C ASN A 132 -10.51 21.62 27.83
N GLY A 133 -10.19 20.45 28.38
CA GLY A 133 -8.99 20.21 29.17
C GLY A 133 -7.71 20.08 28.33
N PRO A 134 -6.53 20.10 28.97
CA PRO A 134 -5.27 19.86 28.28
C PRO A 134 -5.22 18.44 27.73
N VAL A 135 -4.61 18.29 26.55
CA VAL A 135 -4.21 17.00 25.98
C VAL A 135 -2.68 17.01 25.95
N PRO A 136 -1.99 16.13 26.68
CA PRO A 136 -2.48 14.98 27.46
C PRO A 136 -3.17 15.34 28.80
N ASN A 137 -4.04 14.45 29.29
CA ASN A 137 -4.75 14.51 30.57
C ASN A 137 -4.39 13.28 31.44
N PRO A 138 -3.72 13.47 32.60
CA PRO A 138 -3.29 12.38 33.48
C PRO A 138 -4.41 11.43 33.95
N GLU A 139 -5.63 11.94 34.18
CA GLU A 139 -6.74 11.11 34.67
C GLU A 139 -7.26 10.16 33.59
N LEU A 140 -7.30 10.63 32.34
CA LEU A 140 -7.72 9.81 31.20
C LEU A 140 -6.59 8.91 30.70
N ASP A 141 -5.34 9.32 30.88
CA ASP A 141 -4.17 8.50 30.53
C ASP A 141 -4.02 7.29 31.45
N ALA A 142 -4.46 7.40 32.70
CA ALA A 142 -4.49 6.29 33.65
C ALA A 142 -5.51 5.18 33.27
N LEU A 143 -6.51 5.50 32.44
CA LEU A 143 -7.47 4.51 31.96
C LEU A 143 -6.80 3.55 30.96
N PRO A 144 -7.16 2.25 30.98
CA PRO A 144 -6.76 1.33 29.93
C PRO A 144 -7.16 1.85 28.54
N PRO A 145 -6.35 1.64 27.48
CA PRO A 145 -6.61 2.20 26.15
C PRO A 145 -8.03 1.93 25.60
N TRP A 146 -8.58 0.73 25.82
CA TRP A 146 -9.93 0.37 25.38
C TRP A 146 -11.06 1.04 26.18
N GLN A 147 -10.77 1.66 27.33
CA GLN A 147 -11.74 2.43 28.11
C GLN A 147 -11.65 3.94 27.84
N ARG A 148 -10.64 4.38 27.10
CA ARG A 148 -10.50 5.79 26.74
C ARG A 148 -11.58 6.17 25.72
N PRO A 149 -12.27 7.30 25.89
CA PRO A 149 -13.22 7.80 24.90
C PRO A 149 -12.52 8.05 23.57
N SER A 150 -13.19 7.67 22.48
CA SER A 150 -12.68 7.84 21.13
C SER A 150 -12.28 9.29 20.83
N ALA A 151 -13.04 10.28 21.30
CA ALA A 151 -12.69 11.70 21.14
C ALA A 151 -11.35 12.06 21.80
N TYR A 152 -11.07 11.53 23.00
CA TYR A 152 -9.81 11.77 23.69
C TYR A 152 -8.64 11.06 23.01
N ALA A 153 -8.81 9.79 22.63
CA ALA A 153 -7.79 9.02 21.93
C ALA A 153 -7.40 9.68 20.58
N LEU A 154 -8.39 10.17 19.82
CA LEU A 154 -8.12 10.94 18.59
C LEU A 154 -7.40 12.26 18.88
N ALA A 155 -7.80 12.99 19.92
CA ALA A 155 -7.13 14.24 20.30
C ALA A 155 -5.66 14.00 20.70
N ARG A 156 -5.36 12.90 21.40
CA ARG A 156 -3.98 12.49 21.69
C ARG A 156 -3.19 12.17 20.43
N LEU A 157 -3.78 11.42 19.50
CA LEU A 157 -3.15 11.13 18.20
C LEU A 157 -2.82 12.42 17.43
N GLN A 158 -3.76 13.37 17.39
CA GLN A 158 -3.55 14.68 16.78
C GLN A 158 -2.47 15.50 17.51
N HIS A 159 -2.44 15.45 18.84
CA HIS A 159 -1.39 16.10 19.63
C HIS A 159 -0.02 15.49 19.32
N ALA A 160 0.09 14.16 19.27
CA ALA A 160 1.33 13.46 18.91
C ALA A 160 1.81 13.86 17.50
N ALA A 161 0.90 13.96 16.53
CA ALA A 161 1.19 14.43 15.18
C ALA A 161 1.75 15.86 15.17
N ARG A 162 1.11 16.79 15.89
CA ARG A 162 1.53 18.21 15.96
C ARG A 162 2.84 18.43 16.70
N THR A 163 3.13 17.58 17.68
CA THR A 163 4.32 17.71 18.54
C THR A 163 5.52 16.89 18.06
N GLY A 164 5.39 16.17 16.94
CA GLY A 164 6.47 15.33 16.40
C GLY A 164 6.80 14.11 17.28
N LYS A 165 5.88 13.68 18.15
CA LYS A 165 6.03 12.45 18.93
C LYS A 165 5.82 11.21 18.04
N ASN A 166 6.20 10.04 18.54
CA ASN A 166 6.01 8.78 17.83
C ASN A 166 4.50 8.47 17.64
N LEU A 167 4.02 8.65 16.41
CA LEU A 167 2.64 8.39 16.04
C LEU A 167 2.25 6.92 16.15
N PHE A 168 3.16 6.00 15.83
CA PHE A 168 2.85 4.57 15.85
C PHE A 168 2.59 4.07 17.27
N ALA A 169 3.35 4.57 18.25
CA ALA A 169 3.12 4.26 19.66
C ALA A 169 1.72 4.71 20.11
N GLU A 170 1.29 5.90 19.70
CA GLU A 170 -0.06 6.41 19.99
C GLU A 170 -1.15 5.63 19.23
N LEU A 171 -0.88 5.19 18.01
CA LEU A 171 -1.81 4.38 17.23
C LEU A 171 -2.12 3.04 17.90
N LEU A 172 -1.13 2.37 18.52
CA LEU A 172 -1.35 1.11 19.24
C LEU A 172 -2.39 1.23 20.36
N GLU A 173 -2.49 2.41 20.99
CA GLU A 173 -3.50 2.71 22.00
C GLU A 173 -4.82 3.16 21.34
N THR A 174 -4.74 4.01 20.32
CA THR A 174 -5.90 4.63 19.66
C THR A 174 -6.80 3.59 18.98
N VAL A 175 -6.22 2.53 18.38
CA VAL A 175 -6.99 1.47 17.72
C VAL A 175 -7.87 0.66 18.67
N CYS A 176 -7.63 0.72 19.98
CA CYS A 176 -8.46 0.05 20.99
C CYS A 176 -9.85 0.68 21.13
N SER A 177 -10.01 1.97 20.76
CA SER A 177 -11.24 2.75 20.95
C SER A 177 -11.72 3.49 19.70
N CYS A 178 -10.94 3.50 18.61
CA CYS A 178 -11.24 4.27 17.40
C CYS A 178 -11.21 3.38 16.15
N SER A 179 -12.16 3.61 15.24
CA SER A 179 -12.19 2.91 13.96
C SER A 179 -11.17 3.47 12.96
N LEU A 180 -10.83 2.69 11.94
CA LEU A 180 -9.90 3.12 10.87
C LEU A 180 -10.32 4.44 10.22
N GLY A 181 -11.63 4.64 10.00
CA GLY A 181 -12.17 5.87 9.43
C GLY A 181 -11.97 7.07 10.36
N GLN A 182 -12.26 6.92 11.66
CA GLN A 182 -12.06 7.98 12.66
C GLN A 182 -10.59 8.41 12.75
N ILE A 183 -9.67 7.44 12.77
CA ILE A 183 -8.22 7.68 12.81
C ILE A 183 -7.76 8.42 11.54
N THR A 184 -8.15 7.91 10.37
CA THR A 184 -7.78 8.51 9.08
C THR A 184 -8.24 9.96 8.97
N HIS A 185 -9.50 10.25 9.32
CA HIS A 185 -10.02 11.61 9.27
C HIS A 185 -9.33 12.55 10.28
N ALA A 186 -9.06 12.07 11.50
CA ALA A 186 -8.35 12.86 12.50
C ALA A 186 -6.92 13.22 12.04
N LEU A 187 -6.24 12.31 11.35
CA LEU A 187 -4.92 12.57 10.78
C LEU A 187 -4.97 13.50 9.56
N PHE A 188 -6.04 13.47 8.76
CA PHE A 188 -6.21 14.41 7.64
C PHE A 188 -6.33 15.87 8.11
N GLU A 189 -6.94 16.11 9.27
CA GLU A 189 -7.05 17.46 9.86
C GLU A 189 -5.71 18.04 10.31
N VAL A 190 -4.70 17.18 10.55
CA VAL A 190 -3.38 17.62 11.05
C VAL A 190 -2.28 17.50 10.00
N GLY A 191 -2.24 16.40 9.26
CA GLY A 191 -1.21 16.09 8.26
C GLY A 191 -1.60 16.41 6.83
N GLY A 192 -2.85 16.83 6.59
CA GLY A 192 -3.39 17.05 5.26
C GLY A 192 -3.76 15.75 4.54
N GLN A 193 -4.30 15.90 3.32
CA GLN A 193 -4.63 14.79 2.44
C GLN A 193 -3.63 14.71 1.30
N TYR A 194 -3.35 13.50 0.82
CA TYR A 194 -2.54 13.33 -0.38
C TYR A 194 -3.21 14.04 -1.55
N ARG A 195 -2.49 14.98 -2.15
CA ARG A 195 -2.89 15.62 -3.40
C ARG A 195 -2.25 14.86 -4.56
N ARG A 196 -3.06 14.42 -5.51
CA ARG A 196 -2.54 13.80 -6.73
C ARG A 196 -1.70 14.81 -7.49
N ASN A 197 -0.42 14.51 -7.65
CA ASN A 197 0.44 15.23 -8.60
C ASN A 197 -0.03 14.85 -10.01
N MET A 198 -0.23 15.83 -10.89
CA MET A 198 -0.50 15.54 -12.31
C MET A 198 0.76 15.00 -12.97
#